data_AF-A0A537DVM4-F1
#
_entry.id   AF-A0A537DVM4-F1
#
_cell.length_a   1.000
_cell.length_b   1.000
_cell.length_c   1.000
_cell.angle_alpha   90.00
_cell.angle_beta   90.00
_cell.angle_gamma   90.00
#
_symmetry.space_group_name_H-M   'P 1'
#
loop_
_entity.id
_entity.type
_entity.pdbx_description
1 polymer ?
#
loop_
_entity_poly.entity_id
_entity_poly.type
_entity_poly.pdbx_seq_one_letter_code
_entity_poly.pdbx_strand_id
1 'polypeptide(L)'
;MPINLNVYDGSATITNKYFRRFPMPDFEKIYLPDSVSSFSNADPIGTKELLIDDNRSAVARQPYMTIDGTDFYFSVKGIGSTTNPFSRQLLKKEEICSLLKNGPTKKRVTNAEEKEMKFPRYLTGELWSRGCPYGSQGLEFASIAMKATEMSDSSTTSIHGFRIAPLVKIVKLPEALQEEVTQVYWYRRFKQTMVQETRLIPSNIRIYFQSDWTIGNNTGELFDFFRIDENDKAMSFLKNFVKSGIAILTLFVRSMSDNGNGTYSGLDFYDVWLDKDAVLAPDGTIFWADLEGLQAITIGGRDRADLEFNIEEKMEHQIYRSLYEFIYAYEQIERERVRRFGNNTERKTQFEYLLKDALKDDEVVGLHRSRDSLELVIGNILGEEKLTKTFTILDW
;
A
#
# COMPACT_ATOMS: atom_id res chain seq x y z
N MET A 1 3.23 -17.32 -4.16
CA MET A 1 4.23 -18.43 -3.98
C MET A 1 4.83 -18.44 -2.55
N PRO A 2 5.12 -19.59 -1.90
CA PRO A 2 5.78 -19.60 -0.59
C PRO A 2 7.28 -19.25 -0.63
N ILE A 3 7.79 -18.71 0.47
CA ILE A 3 9.20 -18.37 0.69
C ILE A 3 9.58 -18.66 2.16
N ASN A 4 10.76 -19.23 2.36
CA ASN A 4 11.36 -19.35 3.70
C ASN A 4 12.30 -18.16 3.93
N LEU A 5 12.08 -17.45 5.03
CA LEU A 5 12.93 -16.34 5.46
C LEU A 5 13.61 -16.70 6.78
N ASN A 6 14.91 -16.46 6.84
CA ASN A 6 15.69 -16.46 8.06
C ASN A 6 15.21 -15.34 8.98
N VAL A 7 15.10 -15.68 10.26
CA VAL A 7 14.65 -14.78 11.32
C VAL A 7 15.87 -14.32 12.10
N TYR A 8 15.96 -13.01 12.32
CA TYR A 8 16.98 -12.37 13.13
C TYR A 8 16.33 -11.49 14.19
N ASP A 9 17.02 -11.26 15.30
CA ASP A 9 16.62 -10.23 16.24
C ASP A 9 16.81 -8.84 15.62
N GLY A 10 15.79 -7.97 15.77
CA GLY A 10 15.93 -6.57 15.43
C GLY A 10 16.84 -5.85 16.42
N SER A 11 17.68 -4.92 15.95
CA SER A 11 18.58 -4.16 16.82
C SER A 11 17.83 -3.13 17.69
N ALA A 12 16.73 -2.59 17.16
CA ALA A 12 15.76 -1.78 17.88
C ALA A 12 14.44 -1.73 17.12
N THR A 13 13.38 -1.33 17.82
CA THR A 13 12.03 -1.28 17.26
C THR A 13 11.33 0.02 17.62
N ILE A 14 10.64 0.63 16.65
CA ILE A 14 9.72 1.76 16.87
C ILE A 14 8.30 1.23 16.71
N THR A 15 7.49 1.34 17.76
CA THR A 15 6.12 0.79 17.78
C THR A 15 5.09 1.91 17.65
N ASN A 16 4.16 1.71 16.72
CA ASN A 16 2.99 2.55 16.53
C ASN A 16 2.22 2.74 17.84
N LYS A 17 1.79 3.97 18.13
CA LYS A 17 1.13 4.32 19.41
C LYS A 17 -0.08 3.43 19.74
N TYR A 18 -0.84 2.96 18.75
CA TYR A 18 -2.02 2.12 18.95
C TYR A 18 -1.68 0.67 19.31
N PHE A 19 -0.51 0.20 18.91
CA PHE A 19 -0.09 -1.20 19.10
C PHE A 19 0.83 -1.42 20.31
N ARG A 20 1.20 -0.36 21.04
CA ARG A 20 2.16 -0.45 22.18
C ARG A 20 1.75 -1.41 23.30
N ARG A 21 0.45 -1.67 23.46
CA ARG A 21 -0.08 -2.55 24.51
C ARG A 21 -0.18 -4.01 24.10
N PHE A 22 0.04 -4.33 22.82
CA PHE A 22 -0.11 -5.68 22.30
C PHE A 22 1.26 -6.35 22.16
N PRO A 23 1.48 -7.50 22.84
CA PRO A 23 2.70 -8.27 22.66
C PRO A 23 2.69 -8.92 21.27
N MET A 24 3.46 -8.34 20.35
CA MET A 24 3.55 -8.78 18.96
C MET A 24 5.00 -9.17 18.64
N PRO A 25 5.48 -10.34 19.12
CA PRO A 25 6.89 -10.73 19.04
C PRO A 25 7.35 -10.95 17.60
N ASP A 26 6.47 -11.46 16.74
CA ASP A 26 6.73 -11.60 15.30
C ASP A 26 7.04 -10.26 14.62
N PHE A 27 6.50 -9.15 15.14
CA PHE A 27 6.68 -7.80 14.58
C PHE A 27 7.98 -7.13 15.06
N GLU A 28 8.75 -7.79 15.91
CA GLU A 28 10.02 -7.27 16.45
C GLU A 28 11.25 -7.91 15.78
N LYS A 29 11.01 -8.87 14.88
CA LYS A 29 12.06 -9.63 14.19
C LYS A 29 12.35 -9.05 12.81
N ILE A 30 13.52 -9.39 12.30
CA ILE A 30 13.94 -9.13 10.92
C ILE A 30 13.83 -10.43 10.13
N TYR A 31 13.29 -10.35 8.91
CA TYR A 31 13.02 -11.50 8.04
C TYR A 31 13.76 -11.34 6.73
N LEU A 32 14.80 -12.14 6.51
CA LEU A 32 15.67 -12.02 5.34
C LEU A 32 15.81 -13.36 4.61
N PRO A 33 15.96 -13.35 3.28
CA PRO A 33 16.13 -14.57 2.50
C PRO A 33 17.50 -15.20 2.75
N ASP A 34 17.62 -16.50 2.48
CA ASP A 34 18.89 -17.24 2.62
C ASP A 34 20.04 -16.61 1.81
N SER A 35 19.76 -15.96 0.69
CA SER A 35 20.74 -15.22 -0.10
C SER A 35 21.47 -14.12 0.68
N VAL A 36 20.88 -13.61 1.77
CA VAL A 36 21.50 -12.58 2.62
C VAL A 36 22.50 -13.17 3.61
N SER A 37 22.43 -14.47 3.92
CA SER A 37 23.39 -15.14 4.82
C SER A 37 24.85 -15.01 4.35
N SER A 38 25.07 -14.91 3.04
CA SER A 38 26.42 -14.75 2.49
C SER A 38 27.03 -13.36 2.74
N PHE A 39 26.22 -12.38 3.13
CA PHE A 39 26.66 -11.01 3.38
C PHE A 39 27.24 -10.84 4.77
N SER A 40 26.71 -11.50 5.78
CA SER A 40 27.10 -11.30 7.18
C SER A 40 27.29 -12.63 7.90
N ASN A 41 28.11 -12.64 8.94
CA ASN A 41 28.27 -13.78 9.84
C ASN A 41 27.18 -13.80 10.94
N ALA A 42 26.12 -12.98 10.81
CA ALA A 42 25.00 -13.02 11.73
C ALA A 42 24.26 -14.35 11.58
N ASP A 43 24.14 -15.10 12.67
CA ASP A 43 23.41 -16.35 12.70
C ASP A 43 21.91 -16.09 12.87
N PRO A 44 21.05 -16.71 12.05
CA PRO A 44 19.61 -16.61 12.23
C PRO A 44 19.17 -17.38 13.49
N ILE A 45 18.16 -16.86 14.18
CA ILE A 45 17.55 -17.51 15.36
C ILE A 45 16.47 -18.54 14.96
N GLY A 46 16.15 -18.64 13.68
CA GLY A 46 15.17 -19.58 13.14
C GLY A 46 14.79 -19.24 11.71
N THR A 47 13.75 -19.91 11.20
CA THR A 47 13.18 -19.68 9.88
C THR A 47 11.66 -19.54 9.97
N LYS A 48 11.07 -18.77 9.04
CA LYS A 48 9.62 -18.61 8.93
C LYS A 48 9.18 -18.73 7.47
N GLU A 49 8.23 -19.61 7.23
CA GLU A 49 7.57 -19.71 5.92
C GLU A 49 6.51 -18.61 5.80
N LEU A 50 6.61 -17.79 4.77
CA LEU A 50 5.63 -16.78 4.38
C LEU A 50 5.22 -16.97 2.92
N LEU A 51 4.22 -16.22 2.48
CA LEU A 51 3.88 -16.07 1.07
C LEU A 51 4.48 -14.78 0.54
N ILE A 52 4.99 -14.83 -0.69
CA ILE A 52 5.38 -13.62 -1.42
C ILE A 52 4.13 -12.74 -1.64
N ASP A 53 4.28 -11.44 -1.38
CA ASP A 53 3.27 -10.43 -1.64
C ASP A 53 3.68 -9.59 -2.85
N ASP A 54 4.74 -8.78 -2.72
CA ASP A 54 5.31 -8.01 -3.82
C ASP A 54 6.82 -8.27 -3.99
N ASN A 55 7.49 -7.47 -4.84
CA ASN A 55 8.92 -7.60 -5.10
C ASN A 55 9.79 -7.46 -3.83
N ARG A 56 9.31 -6.81 -2.75
CA ARG A 56 10.06 -6.54 -1.51
C ARG A 56 9.33 -6.96 -0.23
N SER A 57 8.20 -7.67 -0.33
CA SER A 57 7.34 -7.96 0.82
C SER A 57 6.85 -9.40 0.85
N ALA A 58 6.49 -9.87 2.05
CA ALA A 58 5.89 -11.18 2.28
C ALA A 58 4.83 -11.13 3.38
N VAL A 59 3.85 -12.04 3.30
CA VAL A 59 2.67 -12.10 4.17
C VAL A 59 2.50 -13.50 4.79
N ALA A 60 1.98 -13.57 6.01
CA ALA A 60 1.64 -14.83 6.67
C ALA A 60 0.37 -15.46 6.08
N ARG A 61 0.23 -16.78 6.23
CA ARG A 61 -0.95 -17.53 5.74
C ARG A 61 -2.16 -17.46 6.66
N GLN A 62 -1.92 -17.26 7.95
CA GLN A 62 -2.97 -17.28 8.97
C GLN A 62 -3.26 -15.86 9.43
N PRO A 63 -4.54 -15.52 9.68
CA PRO A 63 -4.89 -14.22 10.21
C PRO A 63 -4.24 -14.04 11.58
N TYR A 64 -3.73 -12.84 11.82
CA TYR A 64 -3.10 -12.43 13.06
C TYR A 64 -4.12 -11.81 14.02
N MET A 65 -5.00 -10.94 13.48
CA MET A 65 -6.07 -10.31 14.24
C MET A 65 -7.17 -9.77 13.32
N THR A 66 -8.34 -9.49 13.88
CA THR A 66 -9.45 -8.84 13.18
C THR A 66 -9.56 -7.38 13.64
N ILE A 67 -9.70 -6.44 12.70
CA ILE A 67 -9.94 -5.02 12.97
C ILE A 67 -11.15 -4.60 12.14
N ASP A 68 -12.17 -4.02 12.79
CA ASP A 68 -13.40 -3.57 12.12
C ASP A 68 -14.07 -4.67 11.26
N GLY A 69 -14.09 -5.91 11.76
CA GLY A 69 -14.68 -7.06 11.08
C GLY A 69 -13.85 -7.62 9.92
N THR A 70 -12.70 -7.03 9.58
CA THR A 70 -11.77 -7.56 8.57
C THR A 70 -10.61 -8.29 9.23
N ASP A 71 -10.30 -9.50 8.76
CA ASP A 71 -9.11 -10.24 9.19
C ASP A 71 -7.84 -9.64 8.56
N PHE A 72 -6.80 -9.49 9.38
CA PHE A 72 -5.49 -8.99 8.98
C PHE A 72 -4.41 -10.02 9.25
N TYR A 73 -3.44 -10.07 8.34
CA TYR A 73 -2.32 -10.99 8.33
C TYR A 73 -1.03 -10.23 8.63
N PHE A 74 -0.10 -10.88 9.31
CA PHE A 74 1.26 -10.36 9.48
C PHE A 74 1.91 -10.19 8.09
N SER A 75 2.44 -9.00 7.82
CA SER A 75 3.20 -8.70 6.61
C SER A 75 4.51 -8.00 6.96
N VAL A 76 5.55 -8.27 6.18
CA VAL A 76 6.85 -7.62 6.32
C VAL A 76 7.30 -7.07 4.96
N LYS A 77 7.70 -5.80 4.95
CA LYS A 77 8.28 -5.10 3.80
C LYS A 77 9.77 -4.83 4.05
N GLY A 78 10.57 -5.05 3.01
CA GLY A 78 12.02 -4.94 3.04
C GLY A 78 12.76 -6.28 3.13
N ILE A 79 12.19 -7.34 2.54
CA ILE A 79 12.76 -8.71 2.55
C ILE A 79 13.74 -8.97 1.38
N GLY A 80 14.26 -7.93 0.75
CA GLY A 80 15.10 -8.02 -0.45
C GLY A 80 14.28 -8.04 -1.75
N SER A 81 14.88 -7.45 -2.78
CA SER A 81 14.34 -7.44 -4.14
C SER A 81 14.77 -8.68 -4.91
N THR A 82 13.88 -9.26 -5.70
CA THR A 82 14.23 -10.35 -6.63
C THR A 82 14.59 -9.85 -8.02
N THR A 83 14.13 -8.66 -8.40
CA THR A 83 14.42 -8.06 -9.71
C THR A 83 15.49 -6.99 -9.61
N ASN A 84 16.11 -6.67 -10.75
CA ASN A 84 17.01 -5.53 -10.91
C ASN A 84 16.17 -4.24 -11.06
N PRO A 85 16.59 -3.12 -10.44
CA PRO A 85 15.82 -1.88 -10.47
C PRO A 85 15.60 -1.31 -11.88
N PHE A 86 16.59 -1.46 -12.76
CA PHE A 86 16.65 -0.83 -14.08
C PHE A 86 16.21 -1.76 -15.20
N SER A 87 16.61 -3.04 -15.18
CA SER A 87 16.28 -3.99 -16.23
C SER A 87 14.99 -4.77 -15.97
N ARG A 88 14.49 -4.77 -14.73
CA ARG A 88 13.37 -5.61 -14.26
C ARG A 88 13.56 -7.11 -14.46
N GLN A 89 14.78 -7.55 -14.79
CA GLN A 89 15.15 -8.96 -14.86
C GLN A 89 15.47 -9.49 -13.45
N LEU A 90 15.43 -10.80 -13.27
CA LEU A 90 15.85 -11.42 -12.01
C LEU A 90 17.31 -11.05 -11.69
N LEU A 91 17.56 -10.60 -10.46
CA LEU A 91 18.91 -10.35 -9.97
C LEU A 91 19.69 -11.65 -9.94
N LYS A 92 20.88 -11.60 -10.55
CA LYS A 92 21.80 -12.73 -10.55
C LYS A 92 22.94 -12.50 -9.59
N LYS A 93 23.52 -13.59 -9.11
CA LYS A 93 24.66 -13.56 -8.21
C LYS A 93 25.86 -12.84 -8.83
N GLU A 94 26.13 -13.03 -10.11
CA GLU A 94 27.24 -12.38 -10.81
C GLU A 94 27.09 -10.86 -10.82
N GLU A 95 25.85 -10.39 -11.00
CA GLU A 95 25.53 -8.98 -10.95
C GLU A 95 25.82 -8.40 -9.56
N ILE A 96 25.34 -9.05 -8.50
CA ILE A 96 25.64 -8.66 -7.11
C ILE A 96 27.14 -8.66 -6.84
N CYS A 97 27.86 -9.70 -7.26
CA CYS A 97 29.31 -9.78 -7.11
C CYS A 97 30.04 -8.68 -7.86
N SER A 98 29.54 -8.24 -9.02
CA SER A 98 30.14 -7.13 -9.78
C SER A 98 30.05 -5.78 -9.05
N LEU A 99 29.03 -5.61 -8.21
CA LEU A 99 28.80 -4.39 -7.42
C LEU A 99 29.55 -4.36 -6.10
N LEU A 100 30.04 -5.52 -5.65
CA LEU A 100 30.87 -5.63 -4.46
C LEU A 100 32.33 -5.29 -4.76
N LYS A 101 32.95 -4.54 -3.85
CA LYS A 101 34.41 -4.39 -3.82
C LYS A 101 35.06 -5.74 -3.53
N ASN A 102 36.27 -5.94 -4.06
CA ASN A 102 37.04 -7.15 -3.76
C ASN A 102 37.30 -7.21 -2.24
N GLY A 103 36.87 -8.30 -1.60
CA GLY A 103 36.90 -8.45 -0.15
C GLY A 103 36.27 -9.76 0.33
N PRO A 104 36.23 -10.00 1.64
CA PRO A 104 35.67 -11.21 2.23
C PRO A 104 34.22 -11.47 1.82
N THR A 105 33.38 -10.42 1.81
CA THR A 105 31.96 -10.47 1.45
C THR A 105 31.76 -10.93 0.01
N LYS A 106 32.49 -10.34 -0.94
CA LYS A 106 32.46 -10.79 -2.34
C LYS A 106 32.89 -12.25 -2.47
N LYS A 107 33.92 -12.69 -1.75
CA LYS A 107 34.34 -14.11 -1.76
C LYS A 107 33.24 -15.03 -1.22
N ARG A 108 32.57 -14.66 -0.12
CA ARG A 108 31.43 -15.42 0.44
C ARG A 108 30.30 -15.54 -0.58
N VAL A 109 29.85 -14.42 -1.15
CA VAL A 109 28.77 -14.42 -2.15
C VAL A 109 29.16 -15.24 -3.38
N THR A 110 30.37 -15.06 -3.93
CA THR A 110 30.88 -15.84 -5.09
C THR A 110 30.94 -17.34 -4.82
N ASN A 111 31.25 -17.75 -3.59
CA ASN A 111 31.37 -19.16 -3.23
C ASN A 111 30.06 -19.80 -2.73
N ALA A 112 29.00 -19.01 -2.51
CA ALA A 112 27.70 -19.53 -2.10
C ALA A 112 27.14 -20.47 -3.19
N GLU A 113 26.68 -21.65 -2.82
CA GLU A 113 26.16 -22.63 -3.78
C GLU A 113 24.86 -22.10 -4.43
N GLU A 114 24.86 -21.91 -5.74
CA GLU A 114 23.69 -21.42 -6.49
C GLU A 114 22.56 -22.43 -6.59
N LYS A 115 22.86 -23.72 -6.36
CA LYS A 115 22.02 -24.84 -6.80
C LYS A 115 20.66 -24.95 -6.10
N GLU A 116 20.38 -24.15 -5.08
CA GLU A 116 19.13 -24.22 -4.31
C GLU A 116 18.29 -22.93 -4.32
N MET A 117 18.79 -21.80 -4.84
CA MET A 117 18.06 -20.52 -4.76
C MET A 117 17.20 -20.27 -6.01
N LYS A 118 15.96 -20.77 -6.01
CA LYS A 118 15.02 -20.56 -7.13
C LYS A 118 14.67 -19.08 -7.39
N PHE A 119 14.77 -18.21 -6.37
CA PHE A 119 14.45 -16.77 -6.46
C PHE A 119 15.30 -15.97 -5.46
N PRO A 120 16.58 -15.70 -5.75
CA PRO A 120 17.43 -14.96 -4.82
C PRO A 120 16.88 -13.55 -4.63
N ARG A 121 16.97 -13.06 -3.40
CA ARG A 121 16.50 -11.74 -3.00
C ARG A 121 17.64 -10.98 -2.32
N TYR A 122 17.89 -9.76 -2.77
CA TYR A 122 19.02 -8.98 -2.29
C TYR A 122 18.58 -7.64 -1.72
N LEU A 123 19.25 -7.23 -0.65
CA LEU A 123 19.22 -5.88 -0.13
C LEU A 123 20.46 -5.18 -0.66
N THR A 124 20.31 -3.98 -1.17
CA THR A 124 21.45 -3.19 -1.64
C THR A 124 21.46 -1.82 -0.98
N GLY A 125 22.64 -1.22 -0.92
CA GLY A 125 22.84 0.17 -0.56
C GLY A 125 22.54 1.14 -1.69
N GLU A 126 21.92 0.74 -2.80
CA GLU A 126 21.53 1.67 -3.86
C GLU A 126 20.32 2.51 -3.45
N LEU A 127 20.40 3.82 -3.67
CA LEU A 127 19.24 4.71 -3.62
C LEU A 127 18.28 4.39 -4.78
N TRP A 128 17.12 3.89 -4.42
CA TRP A 128 15.98 3.75 -5.31
C TRP A 128 14.92 4.81 -4.99
N SER A 129 13.89 4.94 -5.84
CA SER A 129 12.78 5.91 -5.77
C SER A 129 12.63 6.62 -4.42
N ARG A 130 12.70 7.96 -4.44
CA ARG A 130 12.68 8.85 -3.28
C ARG A 130 13.84 8.73 -2.29
N GLY A 131 14.78 7.81 -2.52
CA GLY A 131 15.96 7.63 -1.68
C GLY A 131 15.87 6.44 -0.72
N CYS A 132 14.94 5.51 -0.94
CA CYS A 132 14.89 4.24 -0.21
C CYS A 132 16.02 3.30 -0.65
N PRO A 133 16.60 2.48 0.24
CA PRO A 133 17.51 1.42 -0.15
C PRO A 133 16.77 0.33 -0.94
N TYR A 134 17.35 -0.12 -2.05
CA TYR A 134 16.72 -1.13 -2.89
C TYR A 134 16.62 -2.49 -2.16
N GLY A 135 15.42 -3.10 -2.20
CA GLY A 135 15.13 -4.34 -1.46
C GLY A 135 14.87 -4.16 0.04
N SER A 136 14.98 -2.95 0.58
CA SER A 136 14.75 -2.64 2.00
C SER A 136 13.86 -1.39 2.12
N GLN A 137 13.73 -0.86 3.34
CA GLN A 137 13.18 0.47 3.61
C GLN A 137 14.21 1.36 4.35
N GLY A 138 14.09 2.68 4.20
CA GLY A 138 14.83 3.68 4.95
C GLY A 138 14.03 4.21 6.14
N LEU A 139 14.70 4.50 7.27
CA LEU A 139 14.03 4.94 8.50
C LEU A 139 13.13 6.18 8.31
N GLU A 140 13.55 7.15 7.49
CA GLU A 140 12.76 8.35 7.20
C GLU A 140 11.41 8.00 6.55
N PHE A 141 11.41 7.17 5.50
CA PHE A 141 10.21 6.72 4.81
C PHE A 141 9.31 5.85 5.68
N ALA A 142 9.90 4.93 6.44
CA ALA A 142 9.15 4.14 7.42
C ALA A 142 8.49 5.04 8.49
N SER A 143 9.14 6.14 8.86
CA SER A 143 8.58 7.11 9.81
C SER A 143 7.43 7.93 9.20
N ILE A 144 7.45 8.20 7.90
CA ILE A 144 6.32 8.80 7.17
C ILE A 144 5.12 7.83 7.18
N ALA A 145 5.36 6.57 6.80
CA ALA A 145 4.34 5.51 6.85
C ALA A 145 3.74 5.34 8.26
N MET A 146 4.57 5.45 9.30
CA MET A 146 4.13 5.41 10.70
C MET A 146 3.20 6.57 11.02
N LYS A 147 3.57 7.80 10.66
CA LYS A 147 2.73 8.99 10.88
C LYS A 147 1.39 8.88 10.16
N ALA A 148 1.40 8.44 8.90
CA ALA A 148 0.16 8.20 8.15
C ALA A 148 -0.73 7.15 8.84
N THR A 149 -0.12 6.08 9.37
CA THR A 149 -0.87 5.08 10.17
C THR A 149 -1.46 5.69 11.43
N GLU A 150 -0.71 6.54 12.13
CA GLU A 150 -1.16 7.17 13.37
C GLU A 150 -2.23 8.26 13.17
N MET A 151 -2.55 8.62 11.92
CA MET A 151 -3.70 9.47 11.57
C MET A 151 -5.02 8.70 11.49
N SER A 152 -5.00 7.37 11.39
CA SER A 152 -6.25 6.60 11.43
C SER A 152 -6.90 6.67 12.80
N ASP A 153 -8.21 6.45 12.85
CA ASP A 153 -8.91 6.20 14.10
C ASP A 153 -8.26 5.01 14.82
N SER A 154 -7.98 5.18 16.11
CA SER A 154 -7.37 4.18 17.00
C SER A 154 -8.10 2.84 17.06
N SER A 155 -9.39 2.81 16.75
CA SER A 155 -10.24 1.63 16.80
C SER A 155 -10.46 0.97 15.44
N THR A 156 -10.02 1.62 14.37
CA THR A 156 -10.19 1.14 13.00
C THR A 156 -8.90 1.28 12.19
N THR A 157 -9.01 1.07 10.89
CA THR A 157 -7.96 1.29 9.89
C THR A 157 -8.27 2.49 9.01
N SER A 158 -9.15 3.39 9.48
CA SER A 158 -9.78 4.41 8.65
C SER A 158 -9.31 5.82 8.98
N ILE A 159 -9.02 6.59 7.93
CA ILE A 159 -8.95 8.05 7.94
C ILE A 159 -10.20 8.53 7.20
N HIS A 160 -11.30 8.73 7.93
CA HIS A 160 -12.56 9.25 7.37
C HIS A 160 -13.03 8.49 6.11
N GLY A 161 -13.07 7.16 6.18
CA GLY A 161 -13.44 6.26 5.07
C GLY A 161 -12.25 5.73 4.26
N PHE A 162 -11.13 6.44 4.18
CA PHE A 162 -9.91 5.95 3.53
C PHE A 162 -9.26 4.86 4.38
N ARG A 163 -9.14 3.64 3.85
CA ARG A 163 -8.64 2.49 4.59
C ARG A 163 -7.16 2.26 4.32
N ILE A 164 -6.39 1.97 5.37
CA ILE A 164 -4.95 1.70 5.31
C ILE A 164 -4.61 0.33 5.89
N ALA A 165 -3.58 -0.32 5.35
CA ALA A 165 -2.94 -1.48 5.97
C ALA A 165 -1.95 -0.96 7.03
N PRO A 166 -2.24 -1.06 8.34
CA PRO A 166 -1.52 -0.29 9.33
C PRO A 166 -0.08 -0.79 9.51
N LEU A 167 0.86 0.17 9.59
CA LEU A 167 2.22 -0.09 10.04
C LEU A 167 2.24 -0.24 11.55
N VAL A 168 2.63 -1.41 12.02
CA VAL A 168 2.65 -1.75 13.45
C VAL A 168 3.99 -1.41 14.06
N LYS A 169 5.09 -1.90 13.46
CA LYS A 169 6.45 -1.64 13.95
C LYS A 169 7.45 -1.41 12.82
N ILE A 170 8.40 -0.51 13.07
CA ILE A 170 9.62 -0.34 12.28
C ILE A 170 10.73 -1.08 13.01
N VAL A 171 11.37 -2.04 12.34
CA VAL A 171 12.42 -2.86 12.93
C VAL A 171 13.75 -2.51 12.26
N LYS A 172 14.75 -2.09 13.03
CA LYS A 172 16.08 -1.78 12.51
C LYS A 172 16.86 -3.06 12.20
N LEU A 173 17.55 -3.06 11.06
CA LEU A 173 18.49 -4.13 10.75
C LEU A 173 19.64 -4.17 11.78
N PRO A 174 20.19 -5.34 12.10
CA PRO A 174 21.44 -5.44 12.85
C PRO A 174 22.59 -4.70 12.14
N GLU A 175 23.42 -3.98 12.88
CA GLU A 175 24.52 -3.17 12.32
C GLU A 175 25.46 -4.02 11.45
N ALA A 176 25.85 -5.20 11.93
CA ALA A 176 26.71 -6.14 11.20
C ALA A 176 26.10 -6.63 9.87
N LEU A 177 24.78 -6.66 9.74
CA LEU A 177 24.10 -6.95 8.46
C LEU A 177 24.09 -5.69 7.58
N GLN A 178 23.73 -4.54 8.16
CA GLN A 178 23.64 -3.28 7.43
C GLN A 178 24.99 -2.84 6.83
N GLU A 179 26.08 -2.96 7.57
CA GLU A 179 27.44 -2.62 7.11
C GLU A 179 27.86 -3.41 5.87
N GLU A 180 27.45 -4.68 5.79
CA GLU A 180 27.80 -5.57 4.69
C GLU A 180 26.89 -5.37 3.47
N VAL A 181 25.56 -5.31 3.66
CA VAL A 181 24.62 -5.13 2.54
C VAL A 181 24.75 -3.75 1.88
N THR A 182 25.15 -2.72 2.62
CA THR A 182 25.37 -1.37 2.08
C THR A 182 26.64 -1.25 1.22
N GLN A 183 27.45 -2.31 1.11
CA GLN A 183 28.58 -2.36 0.18
C GLN A 183 28.13 -2.62 -1.26
N VAL A 184 26.93 -3.16 -1.48
CA VAL A 184 26.34 -3.35 -2.80
C VAL A 184 25.71 -2.03 -3.25
N TYR A 185 26.30 -1.34 -4.22
CA TYR A 185 25.69 -0.14 -4.82
C TYR A 185 26.14 0.03 -6.28
N TRP A 186 25.32 0.69 -7.09
CA TRP A 186 25.61 1.04 -8.48
C TRP A 186 26.13 2.47 -8.57
N TYR A 187 25.29 3.47 -8.28
CA TYR A 187 25.61 4.87 -8.49
C TYR A 187 25.54 5.67 -7.18
N ARG A 188 24.44 5.57 -6.44
CA ARG A 188 24.24 6.37 -5.22
C ARG A 188 24.05 5.50 -3.98
N ARG A 189 24.92 5.71 -2.99
CA ARG A 189 24.89 4.98 -1.73
C ARG A 189 23.86 5.55 -0.76
N PHE A 190 22.97 4.70 -0.24
CA PHE A 190 22.10 4.98 0.89
C PHE A 190 22.94 5.07 2.17
N LYS A 191 22.71 6.12 2.96
CA LYS A 191 23.51 6.45 4.16
C LYS A 191 22.71 6.44 5.45
N GLN A 192 21.37 6.35 5.38
CA GLN A 192 20.55 6.33 6.59
C GLN A 192 20.43 4.90 7.13
N THR A 193 19.75 4.75 8.26
CA THR A 193 19.43 3.44 8.84
C THR A 193 18.48 2.67 7.93
N MET A 194 18.85 1.41 7.64
CA MET A 194 18.00 0.47 6.93
C MET A 194 17.06 -0.20 7.93
N VAL A 195 15.80 -0.34 7.55
CA VAL A 195 14.74 -0.91 8.38
C VAL A 195 13.86 -1.86 7.58
N GLN A 196 13.13 -2.71 8.30
CA GLN A 196 11.93 -3.37 7.80
C GLN A 196 10.69 -2.74 8.41
N GLU A 197 9.62 -2.77 7.64
CA GLU A 197 8.30 -2.39 8.09
C GLU A 197 7.47 -3.65 8.34
N THR A 198 6.95 -3.81 9.54
CA THR A 198 6.05 -4.92 9.90
C THR A 198 4.63 -4.39 10.05
N ARG A 199 3.75 -4.92 9.22
CA ARG A 199 2.43 -4.37 8.90
C ARG A 199 1.35 -5.42 9.13
N LEU A 200 0.12 -4.96 9.24
CA LEU A 200 -1.07 -5.79 9.13
C LEU A 200 -1.71 -5.52 7.77
N ILE A 201 -1.97 -6.57 6.99
CA ILE A 201 -2.56 -6.45 5.66
C ILE A 201 -3.77 -7.39 5.53
N PRO A 202 -4.87 -7.01 4.86
CA PRO A 202 -6.07 -7.86 4.79
C PRO A 202 -5.98 -8.97 3.73
N SER A 203 -5.07 -8.82 2.76
CA SER A 203 -4.78 -9.81 1.73
C SER A 203 -3.47 -9.45 1.03
N ASN A 204 -3.00 -10.30 0.11
CA ASN A 204 -1.95 -9.97 -0.87
C ASN A 204 -2.50 -9.80 -2.30
N ILE A 205 -3.78 -9.48 -2.43
CA ILE A 205 -4.46 -9.33 -3.72
C ILE A 205 -4.39 -7.86 -4.12
N ARG A 206 -3.79 -7.57 -5.28
CA ARG A 206 -3.56 -6.20 -5.78
C ARG A 206 -4.62 -5.83 -6.81
N ILE A 207 -4.67 -4.55 -7.19
CA ILE A 207 -5.63 -4.13 -8.21
C ILE A 207 -5.17 -4.58 -9.61
N TYR A 208 -3.94 -4.27 -10.03
CA TYR A 208 -3.45 -4.65 -11.37
C TYR A 208 -2.04 -5.24 -11.44
N PHE A 209 -1.09 -4.78 -10.61
CA PHE A 209 0.33 -5.14 -10.75
C PHE A 209 0.93 -5.72 -9.47
N GLN A 210 2.11 -6.33 -9.64
CA GLN A 210 3.04 -6.76 -8.58
C GLN A 210 2.57 -7.87 -7.64
N SER A 211 1.40 -8.46 -7.85
CA SER A 211 0.98 -9.71 -7.20
C SER A 211 0.67 -10.79 -8.22
N ASP A 212 0.78 -12.04 -7.78
CA ASP A 212 0.38 -13.23 -8.54
C ASP A 212 -1.13 -13.20 -8.88
N TRP A 213 -1.94 -12.51 -8.05
CA TRP A 213 -3.40 -12.44 -8.19
C TRP A 213 -3.85 -10.97 -8.17
N THR A 214 -4.54 -10.53 -9.22
CA THR A 214 -5.02 -9.15 -9.33
C THR A 214 -6.47 -9.08 -9.79
N ILE A 215 -7.23 -8.10 -9.28
CA ILE A 215 -8.65 -7.96 -9.68
C ILE A 215 -8.80 -7.62 -11.16
N GLY A 216 -7.79 -6.99 -11.77
CA GLY A 216 -7.81 -6.66 -13.19
C GLY A 216 -7.56 -7.82 -14.15
N ASN A 217 -6.87 -8.89 -13.71
CA ASN A 217 -6.50 -10.01 -14.58
C ASN A 217 -7.16 -11.35 -14.17
N ASN A 218 -7.48 -11.52 -12.89
CA ASN A 218 -7.93 -12.78 -12.30
C ASN A 218 -9.32 -12.68 -11.66
N THR A 219 -10.16 -11.75 -12.12
CA THR A 219 -11.44 -11.41 -11.46
C THR A 219 -12.32 -12.63 -11.17
N GLY A 220 -12.45 -13.55 -12.13
CA GLY A 220 -13.26 -14.75 -11.93
C GLY A 220 -12.68 -15.72 -10.91
N GLU A 221 -11.38 -16.00 -10.97
CA GLU A 221 -10.71 -16.85 -9.98
C GLU A 221 -10.78 -16.23 -8.57
N LEU A 222 -10.72 -14.90 -8.49
CA LEU A 222 -10.89 -14.16 -7.24
C LEU A 222 -12.31 -14.25 -6.68
N PHE A 223 -13.34 -14.23 -7.52
CA PHE A 223 -14.72 -14.46 -7.08
C PHE A 223 -14.87 -15.86 -6.47
N ASP A 224 -14.27 -16.87 -7.10
CA ASP A 224 -14.29 -18.24 -6.57
C ASP A 224 -13.50 -18.33 -5.25
N PHE A 225 -12.32 -17.70 -5.19
CA PHE A 225 -11.48 -17.67 -4.00
C PHE A 225 -12.16 -16.99 -2.80
N PHE A 226 -12.81 -15.84 -3.03
CA PHE A 226 -13.58 -15.10 -2.03
C PHE A 226 -14.98 -15.67 -1.78
N ARG A 227 -15.38 -16.73 -2.50
CA ARG A 227 -16.71 -17.36 -2.39
C ARG A 227 -17.86 -16.38 -2.65
N ILE A 228 -17.70 -15.55 -3.68
CA ILE A 228 -18.73 -14.68 -4.23
C ILE A 228 -19.57 -15.52 -5.21
N ASP A 229 -20.50 -16.28 -4.64
CA ASP A 229 -21.33 -17.29 -5.31
C ASP A 229 -22.76 -16.82 -5.62
N GLU A 230 -23.14 -15.62 -5.18
CA GLU A 230 -24.44 -15.01 -5.42
C GLU A 230 -24.34 -13.51 -5.71
N ASN A 231 -25.37 -12.98 -6.39
CA ASN A 231 -25.38 -11.59 -6.84
C ASN A 231 -25.33 -10.59 -5.67
N ASP A 232 -26.00 -10.88 -4.55
CA ASP A 232 -26.07 -9.97 -3.41
C ASP A 232 -24.70 -9.80 -2.72
N LYS A 233 -23.89 -10.87 -2.67
CA LYS A 233 -22.50 -10.80 -2.22
C LYS A 233 -21.65 -9.99 -3.19
N ALA A 234 -21.81 -10.18 -4.49
CA ALA A 234 -21.08 -9.41 -5.50
C ALA A 234 -21.44 -7.91 -5.46
N MET A 235 -22.70 -7.59 -5.22
CA MET A 235 -23.16 -6.21 -5.03
C MET A 235 -22.61 -5.60 -3.73
N SER A 236 -22.57 -6.36 -2.65
CA SER A 236 -21.94 -5.92 -1.39
C SER A 236 -20.44 -5.66 -1.56
N PHE A 237 -19.76 -6.54 -2.30
CA PHE A 237 -18.36 -6.38 -2.67
C PHE A 237 -18.12 -5.09 -3.47
N LEU A 238 -18.92 -4.87 -4.52
CA LEU A 238 -18.87 -3.66 -5.33
C LEU A 238 -19.16 -2.40 -4.51
N LYS A 239 -20.08 -2.47 -3.55
CA LYS A 239 -20.40 -1.34 -2.67
C LYS A 239 -19.20 -0.93 -1.83
N ASN A 240 -18.53 -1.89 -1.20
CA ASN A 240 -17.32 -1.64 -0.40
C ASN A 240 -16.17 -1.14 -1.27
N PHE A 241 -16.01 -1.71 -2.47
CA PHE A 241 -15.04 -1.27 -3.46
C PHE A 241 -15.26 0.19 -3.86
N VAL A 242 -16.50 0.57 -4.19
CA VAL A 242 -16.84 1.94 -4.56
C VAL A 242 -16.67 2.89 -3.37
N LYS A 243 -17.17 2.52 -2.19
CA LYS A 243 -17.07 3.35 -0.99
C LYS A 243 -15.61 3.68 -0.65
N SER A 244 -14.75 2.66 -0.58
CA SER A 244 -13.32 2.84 -0.28
C SER A 244 -12.58 3.52 -1.42
N GLY A 245 -12.93 3.24 -2.69
CA GLY A 245 -12.36 3.91 -3.85
C GLY A 245 -12.64 5.40 -3.90
N ILE A 246 -13.89 5.82 -3.69
CA ILE A 246 -14.24 7.25 -3.58
C ILE A 246 -13.49 7.91 -2.43
N ALA A 247 -13.29 7.20 -1.31
CA ALA A 247 -12.51 7.73 -0.20
C ALA A 247 -11.03 7.97 -0.55
N ILE A 248 -10.43 7.11 -1.37
CA ILE A 248 -9.08 7.30 -1.92
C ILE A 248 -9.03 8.54 -2.82
N LEU A 249 -9.98 8.68 -3.74
CA LEU A 249 -10.04 9.80 -4.69
C LEU A 249 -10.21 11.17 -4.03
N THR A 250 -10.62 11.19 -2.75
CA THR A 250 -10.91 12.39 -1.95
C THR A 250 -10.08 12.47 -0.66
N LEU A 251 -8.93 11.77 -0.61
CA LEU A 251 -8.07 11.67 0.58
C LEU A 251 -7.67 13.02 1.19
N PHE A 252 -7.34 14.02 0.37
CA PHE A 252 -6.86 15.33 0.82
C PHE A 252 -7.87 16.00 1.73
N VAL A 253 -9.12 16.09 1.29
CA VAL A 253 -10.20 16.72 2.05
C VAL A 253 -10.67 15.89 3.24
N ARG A 254 -10.48 14.56 3.19
CA ARG A 254 -10.73 13.63 4.30
C ARG A 254 -9.71 13.72 5.41
N SER A 255 -8.49 14.14 5.09
CA SER A 255 -7.38 14.27 6.05
C SER A 255 -7.00 15.72 6.30
N MET A 256 -7.87 16.66 5.87
CA MET A 256 -7.60 18.08 5.93
C MET A 256 -7.61 18.60 7.36
N SER A 257 -6.70 19.51 7.63
CA SER A 257 -6.53 20.23 8.88
C SER A 257 -6.26 21.69 8.60
N ASP A 258 -6.81 22.58 9.42
CA ASP A 258 -6.50 24.01 9.40
C ASP A 258 -5.23 24.27 10.23
N ASN A 259 -4.26 24.95 9.63
CA ASN A 259 -3.00 25.31 10.29
C ASN A 259 -3.12 26.60 11.13
N GLY A 260 -4.26 27.29 11.12
CA GLY A 260 -4.51 28.51 11.89
C GLY A 260 -3.80 29.76 11.37
N ASN A 261 -3.18 29.66 10.19
CA ASN A 261 -2.43 30.75 9.56
C ASN A 261 -2.91 31.03 8.12
N GLY A 262 -4.14 30.63 7.80
CA GLY A 262 -4.71 30.77 6.45
C GLY A 262 -4.19 29.74 5.45
N THR A 263 -3.71 28.59 5.92
CA THR A 263 -3.31 27.46 5.08
C THR A 263 -3.95 26.17 5.58
N TYR A 264 -4.16 25.23 4.68
CA TYR A 264 -4.72 23.91 5.01
C TYR A 264 -3.71 22.82 4.67
N SER A 265 -3.66 21.80 5.51
CA SER A 265 -2.82 20.63 5.31
C SER A 265 -3.63 19.36 5.22
N GLY A 266 -3.32 18.51 4.24
CA GLY A 266 -3.98 17.22 4.04
C GLY A 266 -3.05 16.22 3.37
N LEU A 267 -3.37 14.94 3.48
CA LEU A 267 -2.60 13.88 2.84
C LEU A 267 -2.80 13.90 1.32
N ASP A 268 -1.70 13.74 0.61
CA ASP A 268 -1.68 13.40 -0.79
C ASP A 268 -0.80 12.18 -1.04
N PHE A 269 -1.11 11.45 -2.09
CA PHE A 269 -0.39 10.25 -2.47
C PHE A 269 0.45 10.55 -3.72
N TYR A 270 1.72 10.90 -3.52
CA TYR A 270 2.66 11.18 -4.60
C TYR A 270 3.56 9.96 -4.85
N ASP A 271 3.80 9.61 -6.11
CA ASP A 271 4.61 8.45 -6.56
C ASP A 271 4.15 7.07 -6.04
N VAL A 272 2.92 7.00 -5.53
CA VAL A 272 2.22 5.75 -5.23
C VAL A 272 0.93 5.71 -6.03
N TRP A 273 0.52 4.50 -6.39
CA TRP A 273 -0.50 4.27 -7.41
C TRP A 273 -1.52 3.25 -6.90
N LEU A 274 -2.80 3.52 -7.15
CA LEU A 274 -3.89 2.63 -6.73
C LEU A 274 -3.71 1.20 -7.27
N ASP A 275 -3.13 1.08 -8.45
CA ASP A 275 -2.95 -0.18 -9.18
C ASP A 275 -2.05 -1.22 -8.50
N LYS A 276 -1.08 -0.74 -7.72
CA LYS A 276 0.03 -1.53 -7.16
C LYS A 276 0.11 -1.36 -5.65
N ASP A 277 -0.08 -0.15 -5.16
CA ASP A 277 0.22 0.21 -3.78
C ASP A 277 -0.97 0.00 -2.84
N ALA A 278 -2.12 -0.42 -3.38
CA ALA A 278 -3.29 -0.87 -2.63
C ALA A 278 -3.52 -2.38 -2.76
N VAL A 279 -4.19 -2.93 -1.74
CA VAL A 279 -4.67 -4.32 -1.70
C VAL A 279 -6.18 -4.38 -1.51
N LEU A 280 -6.77 -5.48 -1.90
CA LEU A 280 -8.21 -5.71 -1.87
C LEU A 280 -8.56 -6.74 -0.80
N ALA A 281 -9.34 -6.35 0.20
CA ALA A 281 -9.89 -7.29 1.18
C ALA A 281 -10.95 -8.21 0.54
N PRO A 282 -11.23 -9.39 1.13
CA PRO A 282 -12.23 -10.33 0.59
C PRO A 282 -13.64 -9.76 0.44
N ASP A 283 -13.97 -8.71 1.19
CA ASP A 283 -15.26 -8.02 1.16
C ASP A 283 -15.32 -6.89 0.10
N GLY A 284 -14.27 -6.70 -0.69
CA GLY A 284 -14.17 -5.68 -1.72
C GLY A 284 -13.60 -4.34 -1.25
N THR A 285 -13.30 -4.19 0.04
CA THR A 285 -12.72 -2.95 0.57
C THR A 285 -11.27 -2.78 0.09
N ILE A 286 -10.94 -1.60 -0.45
CA ILE A 286 -9.59 -1.24 -0.88
C ILE A 286 -8.81 -0.69 0.32
N PHE A 287 -7.64 -1.26 0.59
CA PHE A 287 -6.72 -0.82 1.64
C PHE A 287 -5.41 -0.32 1.04
N TRP A 288 -5.00 0.90 1.38
CA TRP A 288 -3.70 1.41 0.97
C TRP A 288 -2.58 0.71 1.74
N ALA A 289 -1.66 0.04 1.04
CA ALA A 289 -0.58 -0.70 1.65
C ALA A 289 0.73 0.10 1.67
N ASP A 290 1.10 0.77 0.58
CA ASP A 290 2.34 1.56 0.51
C ASP A 290 2.14 2.97 1.11
N LEU A 291 2.38 3.11 2.41
CA LEU A 291 2.07 4.33 3.16
C LEU A 291 3.16 5.41 3.11
N GLU A 292 4.40 5.09 2.70
CA GLU A 292 5.46 6.10 2.66
C GLU A 292 5.26 7.16 1.55
N GLY A 293 4.38 6.87 0.59
CA GLY A 293 3.94 7.80 -0.45
C GLY A 293 2.85 8.77 0.02
N LEU A 294 2.22 8.52 1.18
CA LEU A 294 1.20 9.38 1.77
C LEU A 294 1.88 10.49 2.57
N GLN A 295 1.84 11.71 2.05
CA GLN A 295 2.53 12.86 2.63
C GLN A 295 1.57 14.01 2.84
N ALA A 296 1.72 14.70 3.97
CA ALA A 296 1.01 15.94 4.19
C ALA A 296 1.55 17.02 3.24
N ILE A 297 0.67 17.60 2.45
CA ILE A 297 0.94 18.84 1.71
C ILE A 297 0.21 19.99 2.37
N THR A 298 0.77 21.19 2.23
CA THR A 298 0.16 22.43 2.71
C THR A 298 -0.21 23.29 1.51
N ILE A 299 -1.47 23.73 1.48
CA ILE A 299 -2.00 24.62 0.46
C ILE A 299 -2.30 25.97 1.09
N GLY A 300 -1.77 27.02 0.45
CA GLY A 300 -2.00 28.42 0.80
C GLY A 300 -2.55 29.18 -0.40
N GLY A 301 -2.81 30.48 -0.21
CA GLY A 301 -3.20 31.41 -1.28
C GLY A 301 -2.74 32.82 -0.94
N ARG A 302 -2.65 33.69 -1.96
CA ARG A 302 -2.36 35.12 -1.76
C ARG A 302 -3.50 35.84 -1.04
N ASP A 303 -4.71 35.37 -1.26
CA ASP A 303 -5.94 35.79 -0.59
C ASP A 303 -6.88 34.58 -0.44
N ARG A 304 -8.09 34.80 0.08
CA ARG A 304 -9.06 33.73 0.33
C ARG A 304 -9.56 33.08 -0.98
N ALA A 305 -9.75 33.85 -2.04
CA ALA A 305 -10.25 33.30 -3.31
C ALA A 305 -9.19 32.43 -4.00
N ASP A 306 -7.92 32.88 -3.97
CA ASP A 306 -6.77 32.12 -4.46
C ASP A 306 -6.58 30.82 -3.66
N LEU A 307 -6.81 30.85 -2.33
CA LEU A 307 -6.76 29.67 -1.47
C LEU A 307 -7.87 28.66 -1.81
N GLU A 308 -9.13 29.13 -1.93
CA GLU A 308 -10.28 28.30 -2.30
C GLU A 308 -10.04 27.63 -3.65
N PHE A 309 -9.57 28.39 -4.65
CA PHE A 309 -9.20 27.86 -5.97
C PHE A 309 -8.11 26.78 -5.90
N ASN A 310 -7.02 27.01 -5.16
CA ASN A 310 -5.93 26.03 -5.04
C ASN A 310 -6.39 24.73 -4.36
N ILE A 311 -7.34 24.81 -3.43
CA ILE A 311 -7.94 23.64 -2.78
C ILE A 311 -8.84 22.88 -3.77
N GLU A 312 -9.68 23.58 -4.55
CA GLU A 312 -10.50 22.96 -5.58
C GLU A 312 -9.65 22.26 -6.66
N GLU A 313 -8.58 22.92 -7.14
CA GLU A 313 -7.63 22.31 -8.07
C GLU A 313 -7.01 21.04 -7.46
N LYS A 314 -6.68 21.09 -6.16
CA LYS A 314 -6.16 19.91 -5.47
C LYS A 314 -7.15 18.75 -5.41
N MET A 315 -8.43 19.03 -5.15
CA MET A 315 -9.50 18.03 -5.16
C MET A 315 -9.58 17.36 -6.54
N GLU A 316 -9.64 18.16 -7.61
CA GLU A 316 -9.72 17.63 -8.99
C GLU A 316 -8.48 16.80 -9.35
N HIS A 317 -7.29 17.31 -9.07
CA HIS A 317 -6.04 16.61 -9.36
C HIS A 317 -5.95 15.26 -8.64
N GLN A 318 -6.45 15.16 -7.41
CA GLN A 318 -6.43 13.90 -6.68
C GLN A 318 -7.41 12.87 -7.26
N ILE A 319 -8.60 13.31 -7.69
CA ILE A 319 -9.56 12.45 -8.38
C ILE A 319 -8.96 11.92 -9.67
N TYR A 320 -8.49 12.81 -10.56
CA TYR A 320 -7.99 12.42 -11.88
C TYR A 320 -6.77 11.49 -11.81
N ARG A 321 -5.98 11.55 -10.73
CA ARG A 321 -4.79 10.71 -10.56
C ARG A 321 -5.10 9.21 -10.54
N SER A 322 -6.26 8.80 -10.02
CA SER A 322 -6.62 7.39 -9.90
C SER A 322 -8.03 7.02 -10.38
N LEU A 323 -8.77 7.98 -10.94
CA LEU A 323 -10.12 7.73 -11.45
C LEU A 323 -10.12 6.65 -12.54
N TYR A 324 -9.16 6.68 -13.47
CA TYR A 324 -9.07 5.67 -14.53
C TYR A 324 -8.88 4.25 -13.97
N GLU A 325 -7.92 4.08 -13.08
CA GLU A 325 -7.63 2.78 -12.45
C GLU A 325 -8.82 2.27 -11.64
N PHE A 326 -9.48 3.17 -10.90
CA PHE A 326 -10.66 2.86 -10.11
C PHE A 326 -11.83 2.41 -11.00
N ILE A 327 -12.19 3.19 -12.02
CA ILE A 327 -13.31 2.88 -12.92
C ILE A 327 -13.01 1.61 -13.73
N TYR A 328 -11.77 1.43 -14.20
CA TYR A 328 -11.41 0.21 -14.93
C TYR A 328 -11.56 -1.05 -14.05
N ALA A 329 -11.29 -0.96 -12.74
CA ALA A 329 -11.35 -2.10 -11.82
C ALA A 329 -12.80 -2.41 -11.47
N TYR A 330 -13.58 -1.36 -11.20
CA TYR A 330 -15.03 -1.45 -11.08
C TYR A 330 -15.62 -2.19 -12.30
N GLU A 331 -15.21 -1.83 -13.51
CA GLU A 331 -15.69 -2.47 -14.73
C GLU A 331 -15.32 -3.94 -14.85
N GLN A 332 -14.13 -4.35 -14.40
CA GLN A 332 -13.79 -5.79 -14.40
C GLN A 332 -14.68 -6.56 -13.42
N ILE A 333 -14.86 -6.03 -12.21
CA ILE A 333 -15.70 -6.65 -11.17
C ILE A 333 -17.16 -6.73 -11.65
N GLU A 334 -17.69 -5.65 -12.21
CA GLU A 334 -19.06 -5.58 -12.71
C GLU A 334 -19.28 -6.51 -13.91
N ARG A 335 -18.36 -6.57 -14.86
CA ARG A 335 -18.43 -7.52 -15.99
C ARG A 335 -18.46 -8.96 -15.51
N GLU A 336 -17.64 -9.30 -14.53
CA GLU A 336 -17.62 -10.65 -13.97
C GLU A 336 -18.92 -10.98 -13.23
N ARG A 337 -19.46 -10.03 -12.45
CA ARG A 337 -20.77 -10.15 -11.81
C ARG A 337 -21.87 -10.41 -12.85
N VAL A 338 -21.94 -9.59 -13.89
CA VAL A 338 -22.95 -9.72 -14.97
C VAL A 338 -22.79 -11.05 -15.71
N ARG A 339 -21.55 -11.48 -15.98
CA ARG A 339 -21.28 -12.77 -16.62
C ARG A 339 -21.81 -13.95 -15.79
N ARG A 340 -21.69 -13.90 -14.46
CA ARG A 340 -22.11 -14.98 -13.56
C ARG A 340 -23.60 -14.97 -13.24
N PHE A 341 -24.16 -13.78 -12.98
CA PHE A 341 -25.48 -13.65 -12.37
C PHE A 341 -26.51 -12.95 -13.28
N GLY A 342 -26.09 -12.52 -14.48
CA GLY A 342 -26.92 -11.77 -15.41
C GLY A 342 -27.04 -10.28 -15.06
N ASN A 343 -27.70 -9.53 -15.94
CA ASN A 343 -28.01 -8.12 -15.71
C ASN A 343 -29.38 -7.76 -16.30
N ASN A 344 -30.21 -7.11 -15.49
CA ASN A 344 -31.53 -6.62 -15.90
C ASN A 344 -31.59 -5.08 -15.90
N THR A 345 -30.49 -4.40 -15.55
CA THR A 345 -30.43 -2.94 -15.37
C THR A 345 -29.42 -2.34 -16.35
N GLU A 346 -29.73 -1.18 -16.91
CA GLU A 346 -28.79 -0.44 -17.76
C GLU A 346 -27.56 0.03 -16.93
N ARG A 347 -26.37 0.03 -17.56
CA ARG A 347 -25.08 0.12 -16.84
C ARG A 347 -24.91 1.41 -16.05
N LYS A 348 -25.24 2.56 -16.64
CA LYS A 348 -25.13 3.86 -15.94
C LYS A 348 -26.13 3.91 -14.78
N THR A 349 -27.34 3.37 -14.98
CA THR A 349 -28.38 3.27 -13.93
C THR A 349 -27.91 2.39 -12.76
N GLN A 350 -27.29 1.25 -13.05
CA GLN A 350 -26.74 0.34 -12.03
C GLN A 350 -25.65 1.02 -11.20
N PHE A 351 -24.73 1.74 -11.86
CA PHE A 351 -23.67 2.46 -11.16
C PHE A 351 -24.21 3.61 -10.31
N GLU A 352 -25.23 4.34 -10.78
CA GLU A 352 -25.92 5.36 -9.98
C GLU A 352 -26.53 4.78 -8.70
N TYR A 353 -27.22 3.63 -8.79
CA TYR A 353 -27.76 2.98 -7.58
C TYR A 353 -26.66 2.54 -6.62
N LEU A 354 -25.58 1.98 -7.15
CA LEU A 354 -24.45 1.55 -6.35
C LEU A 354 -23.78 2.73 -5.63
N LEU A 355 -23.54 3.85 -6.32
CA LEU A 355 -22.97 5.06 -5.73
C LEU A 355 -23.87 5.59 -4.61
N LYS A 356 -25.18 5.65 -4.83
CA LYS A 356 -26.14 6.11 -3.80
C LYS A 356 -26.06 5.26 -2.54
N ASP A 357 -26.01 3.93 -2.66
CA ASP A 357 -25.94 3.07 -1.49
C ASP A 357 -24.55 3.05 -0.84
N ALA A 358 -23.48 3.16 -1.63
CA ALA A 358 -22.10 3.23 -1.13
C ALA A 358 -21.82 4.51 -0.34
N LEU A 359 -22.37 5.65 -0.76
CA LEU A 359 -22.09 6.98 -0.22
C LEU A 359 -23.16 7.53 0.72
N LYS A 360 -24.24 6.78 1.00
CA LYS A 360 -25.37 7.26 1.81
C LYS A 360 -24.99 7.80 3.21
N ASP A 361 -23.94 7.25 3.80
CA ASP A 361 -23.44 7.58 5.14
C ASP A 361 -22.01 8.17 5.07
N ASP A 362 -21.56 8.64 3.90
CA ASP A 362 -20.24 9.26 3.76
C ASP A 362 -20.27 10.70 4.29
N GLU A 363 -19.34 11.03 5.19
CA GLU A 363 -19.31 12.33 5.87
C GLU A 363 -18.68 13.46 5.03
N VAL A 364 -18.00 13.13 3.93
CA VAL A 364 -17.27 14.10 3.09
C VAL A 364 -17.88 14.21 1.69
N VAL A 365 -18.42 13.13 1.13
CA VAL A 365 -18.90 13.09 -0.25
C VAL A 365 -20.39 12.80 -0.31
N GLY A 366 -21.16 13.75 -0.82
CA GLY A 366 -22.57 13.59 -1.18
C GLY A 366 -22.77 13.31 -2.68
N LEU A 367 -24.03 13.15 -3.07
CA LEU A 367 -24.43 13.00 -4.48
C LEU A 367 -25.50 14.02 -4.87
N HIS A 368 -25.34 14.57 -6.06
CA HIS A 368 -26.35 15.42 -6.70
C HIS A 368 -26.72 14.85 -8.08
N ARG A 369 -28.01 14.60 -8.31
CA ARG A 369 -28.52 14.18 -9.63
C ARG A 369 -29.11 15.38 -10.35
N SER A 370 -28.46 15.82 -11.42
CA SER A 370 -29.03 16.79 -12.36
C SER A 370 -29.89 16.04 -13.39
N ARG A 371 -30.42 16.75 -14.40
CA ARG A 371 -31.17 16.12 -15.50
C ARG A 371 -30.29 15.16 -16.31
N ASP A 372 -29.07 15.60 -16.63
CA ASP A 372 -28.21 14.94 -17.62
C ASP A 372 -26.89 14.42 -17.02
N SER A 373 -26.69 14.56 -15.69
CA SER A 373 -25.49 14.09 -15.00
C SER A 373 -25.77 13.58 -13.59
N LEU A 374 -24.87 12.74 -13.07
CA LEU A 374 -24.70 12.48 -11.65
C LEU A 374 -23.36 13.09 -11.21
N GLU A 375 -23.40 13.85 -10.12
CA GLU A 375 -22.26 14.61 -9.60
C GLU A 375 -21.94 14.17 -8.18
N LEU A 376 -20.65 14.03 -7.88
CA LEU A 376 -20.13 13.97 -6.52
C LEU A 376 -20.10 15.39 -5.97
N VAL A 377 -20.68 15.61 -4.80
CA VAL A 377 -20.56 16.86 -4.04
C VAL A 377 -19.51 16.64 -2.96
N ILE A 378 -18.31 17.14 -3.20
CA ILE A 378 -17.12 16.87 -2.38
C ILE A 378 -16.94 18.03 -1.41
N GLY A 379 -17.27 17.80 -0.14
CA GLY A 379 -16.99 18.72 0.95
C GLY A 379 -15.61 18.46 1.57
N ASN A 380 -15.51 18.66 2.88
CA ASN A 380 -14.30 18.43 3.65
C ASN A 380 -14.62 18.09 5.11
N ILE A 381 -13.66 17.46 5.78
CA ILE A 381 -13.86 16.99 7.16
C ILE A 381 -13.99 18.11 8.20
N LEU A 382 -13.63 19.35 7.84
CA LEU A 382 -13.78 20.52 8.70
C LEU A 382 -15.19 21.13 8.62
N GLY A 383 -16.03 20.68 7.68
CA GLY A 383 -17.38 21.21 7.47
C GLY A 383 -17.41 22.59 6.82
N GLU A 384 -16.32 23.03 6.18
CA GLU A 384 -16.29 24.34 5.51
C GLU A 384 -17.04 24.32 4.18
N GLU A 385 -18.27 24.84 4.14
CA GLU A 385 -19.10 24.85 2.93
C GLU A 385 -18.44 25.53 1.73
N LYS A 386 -17.61 26.56 1.97
CA LYS A 386 -16.88 27.29 0.92
C LYS A 386 -15.77 26.47 0.26
N LEU A 387 -15.37 25.36 0.88
CA LEU A 387 -14.39 24.42 0.35
C LEU A 387 -15.12 23.16 -0.12
N THR A 388 -16.09 23.38 -1.02
CA THR A 388 -16.90 22.32 -1.63
C THR A 388 -16.76 22.37 -3.14
N LYS A 389 -16.58 21.22 -3.78
CA LYS A 389 -16.48 21.10 -5.23
C LYS A 389 -17.46 20.06 -5.77
N THR A 390 -18.09 20.34 -6.90
CA THR A 390 -18.82 19.33 -7.66
C THR A 390 -17.94 18.69 -8.72
N PHE A 391 -18.07 17.38 -8.90
CA PHE A 391 -17.37 16.60 -9.90
C PHE A 391 -18.35 15.66 -10.62
N THR A 392 -18.47 15.79 -11.94
CA THR A 392 -19.33 14.92 -12.76
C THR A 392 -18.74 13.52 -12.84
N ILE A 393 -19.43 12.52 -12.28
CA ILE A 393 -18.98 11.11 -12.30
C ILE A 393 -19.71 10.28 -13.37
N LEU A 394 -20.93 10.68 -13.74
CA LEU A 394 -21.66 10.15 -14.89
C LEU A 394 -22.29 11.28 -15.68
N ASP A 395 -22.20 11.19 -16.99
CA ASP A 395 -23.02 11.93 -17.96
C ASP A 395 -24.11 10.99 -18.51
N TRP A 396 -25.15 11.53 -19.15
CA TRP A 396 -26.24 10.75 -19.75
C TRP A 396 -26.37 10.96 -21.25
#